data_AF-T1B283-F1
#
_entry.id   AF-T1B283-F1
#
_cell.length_a   1.000
_cell.length_b   1.000
_cell.length_c   1.000
_cell.angle_alpha   90.00
_cell.angle_beta   90.00
_cell.angle_gamma   90.00
#
_symmetry.space_group_name_H-M   'P 1'
#
loop_
_entity.id
_entity.type
_entity.pdbx_description
1 polymer ?
#
loop_
_entity_poly.entity_id
_entity_poly.type
_entity_poly.pdbx_seq_one_letter_code
_entity_poly.pdbx_strand_id
1 'polypeptide(L)'
;WSVTELTDRFRHYFVESRPLRDYTLPFVSLVSGRKVSRMLFEAFGELAIEDLPLSFFCVSSNLTTGHPYVHRRGELWRALRASVSVPGVLPPVVNAGQVLVDGGAMNNLPVDVMLELGRGPVIGCDAGADRAFTTSGDDLDVPLPWQVMRWIEGTAATA
;
A
#
# COMPACT_ATOMS: atom_id res chain seq x y z
N TRP A 1 -26.54 24.85 -15.51
CA TRP A 1 -26.89 25.76 -14.39
C TRP A 1 -26.53 27.17 -14.76
N SER A 2 -27.25 28.17 -14.23
CA SER A 2 -26.80 29.56 -14.33
C SER A 2 -25.57 29.77 -13.40
N VAL A 3 -24.73 30.76 -13.69
CA VAL A 3 -23.55 31.07 -12.86
C VAL A 3 -23.94 31.42 -11.43
N THR A 4 -25.06 32.12 -11.27
CA THR A 4 -25.65 32.45 -9.97
C THR A 4 -26.03 31.19 -9.19
N GLU A 5 -26.74 30.26 -9.83
CA GLU A 5 -27.16 29.01 -9.19
C GLU A 5 -25.98 28.10 -8.82
N LEU A 6 -24.91 28.11 -9.61
CA LEU A 6 -23.68 27.36 -9.31
C LEU A 6 -22.94 27.97 -8.10
N THR A 7 -22.91 29.30 -8.01
CA THR A 7 -22.25 30.03 -6.92
C THR A 7 -23.00 29.85 -5.60
N ASP A 8 -24.34 29.93 -5.61
CA ASP A 8 -25.18 29.73 -4.43
C ASP A 8 -25.05 28.30 -3.89
N ARG A 9 -25.05 27.29 -4.78
CA ARG A 9 -24.81 25.90 -4.38
C ARG A 9 -23.41 25.67 -3.82
N PHE A 10 -22.37 26.20 -4.46
CA PHE A 10 -21.00 26.05 -3.96
C PHE A 10 -20.85 26.67 -2.56
N ARG A 11 -21.43 27.86 -2.35
CA ARG A 11 -21.42 28.52 -1.04
C ARG A 11 -22.16 27.71 0.03
N HIS A 12 -23.34 27.19 -0.29
CA HIS A 12 -24.12 26.37 0.63
C HIS A 12 -23.32 25.13 1.09
N TYR A 13 -22.83 24.32 0.15
CA TYR A 13 -22.17 23.05 0.46
C TYR A 13 -20.76 23.20 1.04
N PHE A 14 -19.94 24.14 0.57
CA PHE A 14 -18.53 24.26 0.98
C PHE A 14 -18.28 25.29 2.08
N VAL A 15 -19.15 26.30 2.25
CA VAL A 15 -18.94 27.38 3.23
C VAL A 15 -19.90 27.25 4.41
N GLU A 16 -21.19 27.05 4.14
CA GLU A 16 -22.21 27.03 5.20
C GLU A 16 -22.30 25.68 5.90
N SER A 17 -22.25 24.57 5.14
CA SER A 17 -22.34 23.21 5.70
C SER A 17 -21.11 22.79 6.51
N ARG A 18 -20.01 23.55 6.49
CA ARG A 18 -18.73 23.25 7.16
C ARG A 18 -18.32 21.77 7.00
N PRO A 19 -18.22 21.25 5.77
CA PRO A 19 -18.02 19.82 5.51
C PRO A 19 -16.71 19.27 6.10
N LEU A 20 -15.71 20.12 6.34
CA LEU A 20 -14.39 19.74 6.87
C LEU A 20 -14.33 19.69 8.41
N ARG A 21 -15.47 19.74 9.09
CA ARG A 21 -15.56 19.74 10.57
C ARG A 21 -15.78 18.34 11.15
N ASP A 22 -15.47 17.31 10.36
CA ASP A 22 -15.48 15.88 10.67
C ASP A 22 -14.08 15.41 11.12
N TYR A 23 -13.58 15.97 12.21
CA TYR A 23 -12.21 15.71 12.64
C TYR A 23 -11.92 14.21 12.85
N THR A 24 -10.91 13.71 12.14
CA THR A 24 -10.28 12.40 12.37
C THR A 24 -8.81 12.56 12.69
N LEU A 25 -8.22 11.59 13.39
CA LEU A 25 -6.78 11.55 13.61
C LEU A 25 -6.10 10.96 12.37
N PRO A 26 -5.22 11.72 11.67
CA PRO A 26 -4.56 11.22 10.48
C PRO A 26 -3.47 10.22 10.86
N PHE A 27 -3.82 8.94 10.93
CA PHE A 27 -2.84 7.87 11.08
C PHE A 27 -2.32 7.44 9.71
N VAL A 28 -1.03 7.67 9.45
CA VAL A 28 -0.36 7.15 8.25
C VAL A 28 -0.12 5.63 8.31
N SER A 29 -0.14 5.04 9.50
CA SER A 29 0.04 3.61 9.74
C SER A 29 -0.42 3.20 11.15
N LEU A 30 -0.97 1.98 11.30
CA LEU A 30 -1.36 1.38 12.58
C LEU A 30 -0.15 0.98 13.44
N VAL A 31 0.97 0.59 12.82
CA VAL A 31 2.20 0.20 13.53
C VAL A 31 3.40 1.05 13.09
N SER A 32 4.44 1.15 13.91
CA SER A 32 5.64 1.96 13.60
C SER A 32 6.57 1.36 12.53
N GLY A 33 6.38 0.08 12.16
CA GLY A 33 7.25 -0.64 11.23
C GLY A 33 8.67 -0.94 11.71
N ARG A 34 9.11 -0.41 12.87
CA ARG A 34 10.49 -0.59 13.39
C ARG A 34 10.88 -2.05 13.62
N LYS A 35 9.95 -2.86 14.14
CA LYS A 35 10.17 -4.30 14.37
C LYS A 35 10.36 -5.06 13.06
N VAL A 36 9.56 -4.75 12.04
CA VAL A 36 9.66 -5.35 10.71
C VAL A 36 10.98 -4.97 10.05
N SER A 37 11.34 -3.69 10.07
CA SER A 37 12.63 -3.23 9.54
C SER A 37 13.81 -3.91 10.24
N ARG A 38 13.76 -4.05 11.57
CA ARG A 38 14.79 -4.74 12.33
C ARG A 38 14.89 -6.21 11.95
N MET A 39 13.76 -6.92 11.91
CA MET A 39 13.72 -8.34 11.55
C MET A 39 14.29 -8.60 10.14
N LEU A 40 13.93 -7.76 9.16
CA LEU A 40 14.48 -7.85 7.81
C LEU A 40 15.99 -7.57 7.78
N PHE A 41 16.46 -6.59 8.53
CA PHE A 41 17.89 -6.29 8.63
C PHE A 41 18.67 -7.40 9.36
N GLU A 42 18.12 -7.97 10.44
CA GLU A 42 18.75 -9.09 11.15
C GLU A 42 18.83 -10.35 10.28
N ALA A 43 17.85 -10.57 9.40
CA ALA A 43 17.82 -11.73 8.49
C ALA A 43 18.77 -11.60 7.30
N PHE A 44 18.89 -10.40 6.70
CA PHE A 44 19.60 -10.21 5.43
C PHE A 44 20.83 -9.32 5.52
N GLY A 45 21.00 -8.55 6.60
CA GLY A 45 22.12 -7.63 6.79
C GLY A 45 22.26 -6.62 5.65
N GLU A 46 23.49 -6.44 5.19
CA GLU A 46 23.84 -5.53 4.08
C GLU A 46 23.81 -6.23 2.70
N LEU A 47 23.24 -7.44 2.60
CA LEU A 47 23.16 -8.17 1.34
C LEU A 47 22.43 -7.35 0.27
N ALA A 48 23.05 -7.18 -0.89
CA ALA A 48 22.45 -6.52 -2.03
C ALA A 48 21.66 -7.52 -2.89
N ILE A 49 20.63 -7.05 -3.59
CA ILE A 49 19.80 -7.89 -4.48
C ILE A 49 20.66 -8.54 -5.58
N GLU A 50 21.60 -7.79 -6.14
CA GLU A 50 22.49 -8.24 -7.21
C GLU A 50 23.47 -9.34 -6.78
N ASP A 51 23.70 -9.51 -5.47
CA ASP A 51 24.59 -10.51 -4.90
C ASP A 51 23.86 -11.83 -4.57
N LEU A 52 22.55 -11.90 -4.80
CA LEU A 52 21.79 -13.13 -4.60
C LEU A 52 22.19 -14.22 -5.60
N PRO A 53 22.22 -15.50 -5.18
CA PRO A 53 22.58 -16.61 -6.07
C PRO A 53 21.57 -16.80 -7.21
N LEU A 54 20.34 -16.33 -7.03
CA LEU A 54 19.30 -16.31 -8.04
C LEU A 54 18.91 -14.85 -8.34
N SER A 55 18.68 -14.56 -9.61
CA SER A 55 18.16 -13.26 -10.02
C SER A 55 16.81 -13.00 -9.34
N PHE A 56 16.76 -11.96 -8.53
CA PHE A 56 15.60 -11.60 -7.74
C PHE A 56 15.12 -10.19 -8.10
N PHE A 57 13.81 -9.99 -8.02
CA PHE A 57 13.20 -8.67 -7.97
C PHE A 57 11.99 -8.70 -7.06
N CYS A 58 11.63 -7.55 -6.51
CA CYS A 58 10.33 -7.32 -5.89
C CYS A 58 9.73 -6.02 -6.38
N VAL A 59 8.43 -5.84 -6.16
CA VAL A 59 7.68 -4.67 -6.63
C VAL A 59 7.12 -3.91 -5.44
N SER A 60 7.22 -2.58 -5.51
CA SER A 60 6.50 -1.65 -4.65
C SER A 60 5.58 -0.79 -5.50
N SER A 61 4.56 -0.22 -4.87
CA SER A 61 3.74 0.82 -5.49
C SER A 61 4.35 2.18 -5.17
N ASN A 62 4.74 2.95 -6.19
CA ASN A 62 5.32 4.28 -5.99
C ASN A 62 4.23 5.35 -6.01
N LEU A 63 3.92 5.88 -4.84
CA LEU A 63 2.89 6.91 -4.68
C LEU A 63 3.33 8.27 -5.20
N THR A 64 4.64 8.51 -5.34
CA THR A 64 5.17 9.76 -5.93
C THR A 64 4.94 9.78 -7.44
N THR A 65 5.14 8.66 -8.13
CA THR A 65 5.02 8.59 -9.59
C THR A 65 3.70 8.00 -10.07
N GLY A 66 2.93 7.32 -9.21
CA GLY A 66 1.72 6.61 -9.58
C GLY A 66 1.97 5.32 -10.39
N HIS A 67 3.18 4.75 -10.30
CA HIS A 67 3.58 3.59 -11.10
C HIS A 67 4.24 2.50 -10.24
N PRO A 68 4.21 1.22 -10.66
CA PRO A 68 5.01 0.18 -10.04
C PRO A 68 6.50 0.52 -10.07
N TYR A 69 7.19 0.29 -8.95
CA TYR A 69 8.63 0.42 -8.83
C TYR A 69 9.24 -0.97 -8.64
N VAL A 70 10.07 -1.38 -9.61
CA VAL A 70 10.72 -2.70 -9.59
C VAL A 70 12.10 -2.58 -8.96
N HIS A 71 12.27 -3.21 -7.80
CA HIS A 71 13.56 -3.29 -7.11
C HIS A 71 14.39 -4.42 -7.72
N ARG A 72 15.52 -4.08 -8.34
CA ARG A 72 16.48 -5.05 -8.90
C ARG A 72 17.90 -4.92 -8.35
N ARG A 73 18.16 -3.86 -7.58
CA ARG A 73 19.49 -3.52 -7.04
C ARG A 73 19.39 -2.81 -5.70
N GLY A 74 20.48 -2.87 -4.93
CA GLY A 74 20.62 -2.25 -3.63
C GLY A 74 20.26 -3.19 -2.47
N GLU A 75 20.23 -2.66 -1.25
CA GLU A 75 20.04 -3.44 -0.03
C GLU A 75 18.70 -4.21 -0.04
N LEU A 76 18.79 -5.54 0.03
CA LEU A 76 17.65 -6.45 -0.06
C LEU A 76 16.60 -6.16 1.02
N TRP A 77 17.03 -5.94 2.27
CA TRP A 77 16.11 -5.69 3.38
C TRP A 77 15.28 -4.42 3.17
N ARG A 78 15.83 -3.38 2.52
CA ARG A 78 15.10 -2.14 2.20
C ARG A 78 14.06 -2.36 1.12
N ALA A 79 14.43 -3.07 0.06
CA ALA A 79 13.53 -3.40 -1.03
C ALA A 79 12.36 -4.26 -0.54
N LEU A 80 12.64 -5.28 0.27
CA LEU A 80 11.61 -6.09 0.94
C LEU A 80 10.74 -5.23 1.85
N ARG A 81 11.35 -4.38 2.70
CA ARG A 81 10.62 -3.49 3.60
C ARG A 81 9.66 -2.58 2.84
N ALA A 82 10.05 -2.03 1.69
CA ALA A 82 9.20 -1.23 0.82
C ALA A 82 8.08 -2.07 0.20
N SER A 83 8.42 -3.25 -0.33
CA SER A 83 7.48 -4.15 -1.03
C SER A 83 6.37 -4.70 -0.13
N VAL A 84 6.59 -4.82 1.19
CA VAL A 84 5.58 -5.28 2.17
C VAL A 84 4.91 -4.14 2.96
N SER A 85 5.07 -2.88 2.55
CA SER A 85 4.55 -1.70 3.26
C SER A 85 3.05 -1.47 3.03
N VAL A 86 2.19 -2.37 3.54
CA VAL A 86 0.74 -2.30 3.30
C VAL A 86 0.18 -0.95 3.79
N PRO A 87 -0.46 -0.15 2.91
CA PRO A 87 -1.06 1.14 3.28
C PRO A 87 -1.98 1.03 4.49
N GLY A 88 -1.87 1.97 5.42
CA GLY A 88 -2.65 1.98 6.66
C GLY A 88 -2.13 1.02 7.73
N VAL A 89 -1.45 -0.08 7.39
CA VAL A 89 -0.86 -1.01 8.38
C VAL A 89 0.57 -0.58 8.72
N LEU A 90 1.45 -0.55 7.73
CA LEU A 90 2.86 -0.19 7.85
C LEU A 90 3.11 1.20 7.27
N PRO A 91 4.06 1.98 7.84
CA PRO A 91 4.37 3.28 7.29
C PRO A 91 5.05 3.12 5.94
N PRO A 92 4.76 4.01 4.97
CA PRO A 92 5.41 4.02 3.68
C PRO A 92 6.93 4.16 3.84
N VAL A 93 7.68 3.58 2.90
CA VAL A 93 9.14 3.70 2.86
C VAL A 93 9.50 4.84 1.93
N VAL A 94 10.29 5.79 2.44
CA VAL A 94 10.89 6.84 1.61
C VAL A 94 12.25 6.36 1.13
N ASN A 95 12.43 6.24 -0.18
CA ASN A 95 13.69 5.89 -0.80
C ASN A 95 14.02 6.88 -1.92
N ALA A 96 15.18 7.52 -1.88
CA ALA A 96 15.61 8.52 -2.86
C ALA A 96 14.55 9.61 -3.18
N GLY A 97 13.78 10.04 -2.16
CA GLY A 97 12.71 11.04 -2.32
C GLY A 97 11.39 10.49 -2.87
N GLN A 98 11.30 9.19 -3.15
CA GLN A 98 10.08 8.52 -3.60
C GLN A 98 9.38 7.84 -2.43
N VAL A 99 8.05 7.92 -2.41
CA VAL A 99 7.19 7.30 -1.39
C VAL A 99 6.70 5.96 -1.90
N LEU A 100 7.18 4.88 -1.27
CA LEU A 100 6.90 3.51 -1.67
C LEU A 100 5.99 2.81 -0.66
N VAL A 101 4.98 2.11 -1.18
CA VAL A 101 4.11 1.22 -0.41
C VAL A 101 4.11 -0.18 -1.02
N ASP A 102 3.33 -1.07 -0.41
CA ASP A 102 3.18 -2.46 -0.83
C ASP A 102 2.92 -2.62 -2.34
N GLY A 103 3.58 -3.61 -2.94
CA GLY A 103 3.45 -3.90 -4.37
C GLY A 103 2.04 -4.29 -4.79
N GLY A 104 1.29 -4.93 -3.90
CA GLY A 104 -0.08 -5.37 -4.12
C GLY A 104 -1.07 -4.26 -4.43
N ALA A 105 -0.76 -3.02 -4.05
CA ALA A 105 -1.61 -1.87 -4.37
C ALA A 105 -1.62 -1.49 -5.86
N MET A 106 -0.59 -1.87 -6.65
CA MET A 106 -0.52 -1.56 -8.09
C MET A 106 -0.25 -2.80 -8.95
N ASN A 107 0.59 -3.73 -8.52
CA ASN A 107 0.91 -4.95 -9.25
C ASN A 107 1.16 -6.11 -8.27
N ASN A 108 0.07 -6.77 -7.87
CA ASN A 108 0.08 -7.87 -6.89
C ASN A 108 0.66 -9.18 -7.43
N LEU A 109 0.62 -9.39 -8.74
CA LEU A 109 1.16 -10.58 -9.40
C LEU A 109 1.99 -10.15 -10.62
N PRO A 110 3.28 -9.79 -10.42
CA PRO A 110 4.11 -9.12 -11.42
C PRO A 110 4.67 -10.09 -12.49
N VAL A 111 3.77 -10.84 -13.12
CA VAL A 111 4.09 -11.76 -14.22
C VAL A 111 4.57 -11.00 -15.44
N ASP A 112 4.04 -9.81 -15.69
CA ASP A 112 4.50 -8.87 -16.71
C ASP A 112 5.99 -8.54 -16.55
N VAL A 113 6.41 -8.16 -15.34
CA VAL A 113 7.82 -7.84 -15.02
C VAL A 113 8.73 -9.05 -15.22
N MET A 114 8.25 -10.25 -14.93
CA MET A 114 9.01 -11.49 -15.16
C MET A 114 9.10 -11.82 -16.66
N LEU A 115 8.02 -11.64 -17.42
CA LEU A 115 7.99 -11.86 -18.87
C LEU A 115 8.97 -10.94 -19.61
N GLU A 116 9.11 -9.69 -19.17
CA GLU A 116 10.09 -8.74 -19.72
C GLU A 116 11.54 -9.23 -19.61
N LEU A 117 11.85 -10.10 -18.64
CA LEU A 117 13.20 -10.67 -18.50
C LEU A 117 13.53 -11.69 -19.60
N GLY A 118 12.51 -12.23 -20.28
CA GLY A 118 12.69 -13.12 -21.43
C GLY A 118 13.44 -14.43 -21.12
N ARG A 119 13.38 -14.93 -19.88
CA ARG A 119 14.20 -16.08 -19.41
C ARG A 119 13.55 -17.45 -19.54
N GLY A 120 12.43 -17.56 -20.26
CA GLY A 120 11.71 -18.81 -20.50
C GLY A 120 10.29 -18.79 -19.91
N PRO A 121 9.70 -19.96 -19.64
CA PRO A 121 8.36 -20.07 -19.07
C PRO A 121 8.27 -19.37 -17.71
N VAL A 122 7.15 -18.68 -17.46
CA VAL A 122 6.86 -18.01 -16.18
C VAL A 122 5.83 -18.83 -15.41
N ILE A 123 6.13 -19.14 -14.14
CA ILE A 123 5.21 -19.78 -13.21
C ILE A 123 4.71 -18.70 -12.25
N GLY A 124 3.41 -18.40 -12.31
CA GLY A 124 2.74 -17.50 -11.36
C GLY A 124 2.08 -18.28 -10.22
N CYS A 125 2.25 -17.82 -8.99
CA CYS A 125 1.54 -18.34 -7.82
C CYS A 125 0.66 -17.22 -7.26
N ASP A 126 -0.66 -17.38 -7.39
CA ASP A 126 -1.62 -16.46 -6.79
C ASP A 126 -2.17 -17.07 -5.50
N ALA A 127 -1.94 -16.37 -4.39
CA ALA A 127 -2.43 -16.74 -3.07
C ALA A 127 -3.64 -15.89 -2.64
N GLY A 128 -4.15 -15.03 -3.53
CA GLY A 128 -5.37 -14.26 -3.31
C GLY A 128 -6.55 -15.19 -3.08
N ALA A 129 -7.32 -14.94 -2.01
CA ALA A 129 -8.70 -15.40 -1.96
C ALA A 129 -9.48 -14.59 -3.00
N ASP A 130 -10.34 -15.23 -3.79
CA ASP A 130 -11.27 -14.58 -4.73
C ASP A 130 -12.25 -13.66 -3.97
N ARG A 131 -11.73 -12.50 -3.57
CA ARG A 131 -12.41 -11.44 -2.86
C ARG A 131 -12.06 -10.18 -3.61
N ALA A 132 -12.83 -9.91 -4.67
CA ALA A 132 -13.04 -8.54 -5.06
C ALA A 132 -13.35 -7.75 -3.77
N PHE A 133 -12.75 -6.57 -3.60
CA PHE A 133 -13.14 -5.64 -2.54
C PHE A 133 -14.56 -5.12 -2.83
N THR A 134 -15.55 -6.00 -2.74
CA THR A 134 -16.97 -5.70 -2.84
C THR A 134 -17.42 -5.33 -1.45
N THR A 135 -17.47 -4.03 -1.17
CA THR A 135 -18.29 -3.54 -0.07
C THR A 135 -19.72 -3.42 -0.58
N SER A 136 -20.68 -3.95 0.18
CA SER A 136 -22.10 -3.85 -0.14
C SER A 136 -22.71 -2.49 0.24
N GLY A 137 -21.89 -1.53 0.67
CA GLY A 137 -22.33 -0.23 1.16
C GLY A 137 -21.85 0.90 0.27
N ASP A 138 -22.78 1.78 -0.14
CA ASP A 138 -22.54 3.13 -0.67
C ASP A 138 -21.92 4.07 0.39
N ASP A 139 -21.23 3.52 1.38
CA ASP A 139 -20.74 4.26 2.54
C ASP A 139 -19.35 4.82 2.22
N LEU A 140 -19.30 6.11 1.89
CA LEU A 140 -18.09 6.92 1.90
C LEU A 140 -17.55 7.15 3.33
N ASP A 141 -18.21 6.59 4.34
CA ASP A 141 -17.87 6.75 5.74
C ASP A 141 -16.64 5.93 6.12
N VAL A 142 -15.64 6.61 6.68
CA VAL A 142 -14.47 5.95 7.26
C VAL A 142 -14.94 5.14 8.48
N PRO A 143 -14.66 3.82 8.57
CA PRO A 143 -15.09 3.01 9.69
C PRO A 143 -14.54 3.60 11.00
N LEU A 144 -15.41 3.70 12.00
CA LEU A 144 -15.05 4.18 13.33
C LEU A 144 -13.97 3.28 13.95
N PRO A 145 -13.08 3.81 14.82
CA PRO A 145 -11.97 3.05 15.38
C PRO A 145 -12.37 1.70 16.01
N TRP A 146 -13.56 1.61 16.62
CA TRP A 146 -14.05 0.36 17.21
C TRP A 146 -14.51 -0.68 16.17
N GLN A 147 -14.95 -0.26 14.98
CA GLN A 147 -15.27 -1.16 13.87
C GLN A 147 -14.00 -1.81 13.34
N VAL A 148 -12.93 -1.02 13.22
CA VAL A 148 -11.60 -1.51 12.85
C VAL A 148 -11.04 -2.48 13.91
N MET A 149 -11.20 -2.18 15.20
CA MET A 149 -10.79 -3.09 16.29
C MET A 149 -11.51 -4.45 16.20
N ARG A 150 -12.81 -4.47 15.94
CA ARG A 150 -13.58 -5.72 15.76
C ARG A 150 -13.11 -6.55 14.56
N TRP A 151 -12.64 -5.91 13.49
CA TRP A 151 -12.07 -6.63 12.34
C TRP A 151 -10.74 -7.30 12.71
N ILE A 152 -9.87 -6.60 13.42
CA ILE A 152 -8.58 -7.16 13.89
C ILE A 152 -8.82 -8.32 14.86
N GLU A 153 -9.74 -8.17 15.81
CA GLU A 153 -10.11 -9.22 16.77
C GLU A 153 -10.78 -10.43 16.09
N GLY A 154 -11.65 -10.21 15.10
CA GLY A 154 -12.28 -11.28 14.33
C GLY A 154 -11.32 -12.07 13.46
N THR A 155 -10.23 -11.43 13.00
CA THR A 155 -9.16 -12.11 12.25
C THR A 155 -8.27 -12.96 13.18
N ALA A 156 -8.14 -12.58 14.45
CA ALA A 156 -7.41 -13.36 15.46
C ALA A 156 -8.20 -14.60 15.96
N ALA A 157 -9.53 -14.62 15.81
CA ALA A 157 -10.38 -15.74 16.24
C ALA A 157 -10.49 -16.89 15.22
N THR A 158 -9.82 -16.78 14.06
CA THR A 158 -9.83 -17.79 12.98
C THR A 158 -8.44 -18.37 12.65
N ALA A 159 -7.45 -18.14 13.50
CA ALA A 159 -6.10 -18.73 13.42
C ALA A 159 -5.89 -19.81 14.50
#